data_AF-A0A832UHT4-F1
#
_entry.id   AF-A0A832UHT4-F1
#
_cell.length_a   1.000
_cell.length_b   1.000
_cell.length_c   1.000
_cell.angle_alpha   90.00
_cell.angle_beta   90.00
_cell.angle_gamma   90.00
#
_symmetry.space_group_name_H-M   'P 1'
#
loop_
_entity.id
_entity.type
_entity.pdbx_description
1 polymer ?
#
loop_
_entity_poly.entity_id
_entity_poly.type
_entity_poly.pdbx_seq_one_letter_code
_entity_poly.pdbx_strand_id
1 'polypeptide(L)'
;MGLIEGSRKLAQRTMTWQSKDDVIAEKVFDFFSSRGFPSTKGLRGRGPGDYHYRKFESMVAGVKAVEIKVSRGGSSGWQTSAGGSIGGTIGGTIGNLSKALGPQRVKIEYILVQKEGGFLGKGKESKRFEFNLNADEYINDELRVKDEAVFQKLLSGHLKTLGFPTE
;
A
#
# COMPACT_ATOMS: atom_id res chain seq x y z
N MET A 1 -23.47 -9.21 -30.82
CA MET A 1 -23.13 -9.93 -29.57
C MET A 1 -21.90 -9.29 -28.94
N GLY A 2 -22.04 -8.31 -28.03
CA GLY A 2 -20.87 -7.60 -27.48
C GLY A 2 -21.07 -6.85 -26.16
N LEU A 3 -22.31 -6.72 -25.68
CA LEU A 3 -22.63 -6.01 -24.44
C LEU A 3 -22.64 -6.91 -23.19
N ILE A 4 -22.89 -8.20 -23.34
CA ILE A 4 -23.12 -9.14 -22.21
C ILE A 4 -21.80 -9.54 -21.52
N GLU A 5 -20.70 -9.52 -22.24
CA GLU A 5 -19.39 -9.94 -21.75
C GLU A 5 -18.73 -8.86 -20.88
N GLY A 6 -18.94 -7.58 -21.24
CA GLY A 6 -18.56 -6.43 -20.41
C GLY A 6 -19.31 -6.38 -19.08
N SER A 7 -20.61 -6.72 -19.08
CA SER A 7 -21.44 -6.77 -17.88
C SER A 7 -21.07 -7.93 -16.94
N ARG A 8 -20.68 -9.09 -17.48
CA ARG A 8 -20.21 -10.23 -16.68
C ARG A 8 -18.87 -9.96 -15.99
N LYS A 9 -17.91 -9.31 -16.67
CA LYS A 9 -16.65 -8.87 -16.03
C LYS A 9 -16.90 -7.82 -14.95
N LEU A 10 -17.88 -6.93 -15.14
CA LEU A 10 -18.27 -5.95 -14.11
C LEU A 10 -18.95 -6.61 -12.90
N ALA A 11 -19.77 -7.64 -13.13
CA ALA A 11 -20.47 -8.38 -12.06
C ALA A 11 -19.53 -9.31 -11.26
N GLN A 12 -18.46 -9.83 -11.86
CA GLN A 12 -17.40 -10.52 -11.12
C GLN A 12 -16.56 -9.55 -10.27
N ARG A 13 -16.36 -8.30 -10.73
CA ARG A 13 -15.66 -7.24 -9.95
C ARG A 13 -16.38 -6.86 -8.65
N THR A 14 -17.71 -6.97 -8.60
CA THR A 14 -18.51 -6.71 -7.38
C THR A 14 -18.51 -7.89 -6.40
N MET A 15 -18.07 -9.08 -6.78
CA MET A 15 -18.09 -10.27 -5.91
C MET A 15 -16.88 -10.39 -4.98
N THR A 16 -15.74 -9.74 -5.27
CA THR A 16 -14.52 -9.87 -4.44
C THR A 16 -14.17 -8.65 -3.60
N TRP A 17 -14.82 -7.48 -3.80
CA TRP A 17 -14.48 -6.21 -3.11
C TRP A 17 -12.98 -5.83 -3.18
N GLN A 18 -12.21 -6.50 -4.02
CA GLN A 18 -10.76 -6.37 -4.10
C GLN A 18 -10.42 -5.24 -5.07
N SER A 19 -9.41 -4.47 -4.71
CA SER A 19 -8.96 -3.29 -5.42
C SER A 19 -7.46 -3.36 -5.69
N LYS A 20 -6.93 -2.49 -6.56
CA LYS A 20 -5.49 -2.55 -6.90
C LYS A 20 -4.60 -2.32 -5.67
N ASP A 21 -5.00 -1.54 -4.68
CA ASP A 21 -4.24 -1.41 -3.42
C ASP A 21 -4.26 -2.68 -2.56
N ASP A 22 -5.35 -3.48 -2.59
CA ASP A 22 -5.34 -4.80 -1.96
C ASP A 22 -4.28 -5.70 -2.60
N VAL A 23 -4.20 -5.71 -3.94
CA VAL A 23 -3.21 -6.51 -4.69
C VAL A 23 -1.79 -6.04 -4.41
N ILE A 24 -1.56 -4.72 -4.38
CA ILE A 24 -0.25 -4.15 -4.02
C ILE A 24 0.14 -4.55 -2.60
N ALA A 25 -0.79 -4.46 -1.64
CA ALA A 25 -0.53 -4.84 -0.26
C ALA A 25 -0.16 -6.33 -0.14
N GLU A 26 -0.93 -7.20 -0.78
CA GLU A 26 -0.64 -8.64 -0.84
C GLU A 26 0.74 -8.91 -1.40
N LYS A 27 1.07 -8.33 -2.56
CA LYS A 27 2.38 -8.55 -3.19
C LYS A 27 3.56 -8.01 -2.38
N VAL A 28 3.39 -6.86 -1.71
CA VAL A 28 4.41 -6.35 -0.79
C VAL A 28 4.59 -7.29 0.39
N PHE A 29 3.50 -7.81 0.96
CA PHE A 29 3.60 -8.73 2.10
C PHE A 29 4.20 -10.08 1.71
N ASP A 30 3.78 -10.64 0.58
CA ASP A 30 4.29 -11.90 0.05
C ASP A 30 5.78 -11.79 -0.28
N PHE A 31 6.22 -10.63 -0.79
CA PHE A 31 7.64 -10.37 -1.01
C PHE A 31 8.47 -10.49 0.27
N PHE A 32 8.06 -9.82 1.35
CA PHE A 32 8.77 -9.93 2.63
C PHE A 32 8.70 -11.35 3.21
N SER A 33 7.55 -12.03 3.11
CA SER A 33 7.41 -13.42 3.54
C SER A 33 8.31 -14.36 2.73
N SER A 34 8.42 -14.18 1.40
CA SER A 34 9.28 -15.00 0.53
C SER A 34 10.76 -14.82 0.82
N ARG A 35 11.16 -13.66 1.36
CA ARG A 35 12.51 -13.35 1.84
C ARG A 35 12.78 -13.89 3.26
N GLY A 36 11.88 -14.70 3.80
CA GLY A 36 12.05 -15.37 5.09
C GLY A 36 11.72 -14.51 6.31
N PHE A 37 11.13 -13.32 6.14
CA PHE A 37 10.71 -12.51 7.28
C PHE A 37 9.45 -13.12 7.91
N PRO A 38 9.50 -13.60 9.16
CA PRO A 38 8.30 -14.09 9.84
C PRO A 38 7.38 -12.91 10.10
N SER A 39 6.08 -13.12 9.89
CA SER A 39 5.09 -12.06 10.03
C SER A 39 4.01 -12.45 11.04
N THR A 40 3.59 -11.49 11.85
CA THR A 40 2.34 -11.60 12.60
C THR A 40 1.22 -11.03 11.73
N LYS A 41 0.10 -11.74 11.67
CA LYS A 41 -1.07 -11.31 10.88
C LYS A 41 -1.48 -9.91 11.34
N GLY A 42 -1.36 -8.94 10.45
CA GLY A 42 -1.70 -7.55 10.75
C GLY A 42 -3.18 -7.23 10.55
N LEU A 43 -3.57 -6.06 11.06
CA LEU A 43 -4.93 -5.54 11.00
C LEU A 43 -5.21 -4.87 9.64
N ARG A 44 -6.41 -5.06 9.09
CA ARG A 44 -6.95 -4.21 8.01
C ARG A 44 -7.85 -3.16 8.65
N GLY A 45 -7.51 -1.89 8.51
CA GLY A 45 -8.44 -0.81 8.85
C GLY A 45 -9.47 -0.69 7.72
N ARG A 46 -10.77 -0.76 8.04
CA ARG A 46 -11.88 -0.47 7.12
C ARG A 46 -12.53 0.89 7.47
N GLY A 47 -12.58 1.86 6.55
CA GLY A 47 -13.05 3.24 6.73
C GLY A 47 -12.34 4.30 5.85
N PRO A 48 -12.63 5.61 6.05
CA PRO A 48 -11.88 6.69 5.42
C PRO A 48 -10.40 6.60 5.82
N GLY A 49 -9.51 6.35 4.85
CA GLY A 49 -8.11 6.04 5.13
C GLY A 49 -7.80 4.56 5.28
N ASP A 50 -8.59 3.70 4.63
CA ASP A 50 -8.32 2.26 4.45
C ASP A 50 -6.82 1.96 4.25
N TYR A 51 -6.32 1.06 5.09
CA TYR A 51 -4.95 0.61 5.01
C TYR A 51 -4.81 -0.87 5.34
N HIS A 52 -3.85 -1.48 4.67
CA HIS A 52 -3.33 -2.80 4.97
C HIS A 52 -2.11 -2.62 5.84
N TYR A 53 -2.05 -3.34 6.95
CA TYR A 53 -0.88 -3.35 7.82
C TYR A 53 -0.39 -4.76 8.03
N ARG A 54 0.93 -4.94 8.08
CA ARG A 54 1.57 -6.18 8.53
C ARG A 54 2.90 -5.87 9.19
N LYS A 55 3.20 -6.60 10.27
CA LYS A 55 4.47 -6.52 10.98
C LYS A 55 5.29 -7.76 10.69
N PHE A 56 6.54 -7.53 10.33
CA PHE A 56 7.54 -8.52 10.03
C PHE A 56 8.66 -8.42 11.06
N GLU A 57 9.05 -9.53 11.68
CA GLU A 57 10.24 -9.51 12.52
C GLU A 57 11.47 -9.45 11.62
N SER A 58 12.44 -8.63 12.01
CA SER A 58 13.63 -8.40 11.20
C SER A 58 14.72 -9.40 11.57
N MET A 59 15.35 -9.97 10.54
CA MET A 59 16.56 -10.78 10.69
C MET A 59 17.85 -9.94 10.71
N VAL A 60 17.78 -8.64 10.38
CA VAL A 60 18.95 -7.74 10.32
C VAL A 60 19.35 -7.26 11.71
N ALA A 61 20.67 -7.22 11.94
CA ALA A 61 21.26 -6.70 13.16
C ALA A 61 20.83 -5.24 13.42
N GLY A 62 20.47 -4.92 14.66
CA GLY A 62 20.00 -3.59 15.05
C GLY A 62 18.54 -3.27 14.71
N VAL A 63 17.87 -4.05 13.85
CA VAL A 63 16.45 -3.86 13.54
C VAL A 63 15.62 -4.99 14.18
N LYS A 64 14.63 -4.62 14.99
CA LYS A 64 13.72 -5.54 15.67
C LYS A 64 12.60 -5.99 14.74
N ALA A 65 11.99 -5.07 14.02
CA ALA A 65 10.88 -5.35 13.14
C ALA A 65 10.77 -4.33 12.01
N VAL A 66 10.09 -4.73 10.94
CA VAL A 66 9.61 -3.86 9.86
C VAL A 66 8.10 -3.87 9.92
N GLU A 67 7.50 -2.70 10.11
CA GLU A 67 6.06 -2.54 10.03
C GLU A 67 5.73 -1.93 8.67
N ILE A 68 4.87 -2.58 7.91
CA ILE A 68 4.50 -2.20 6.55
C ILE A 68 3.05 -1.77 6.55
N LYS A 69 2.80 -0.56 6.07
CA LYS A 69 1.45 -0.02 5.87
C LYS A 69 1.26 0.35 4.41
N VAL A 70 0.21 -0.17 3.78
CA VAL A 70 -0.17 0.16 2.41
C VAL A 70 -1.53 0.83 2.46
N SER A 71 -1.64 2.02 1.88
CA SER A 71 -2.86 2.83 1.90
C SER A 71 -3.16 3.41 0.53
N ARG A 72 -4.45 3.50 0.19
CA ARG A 72 -4.87 4.20 -1.03
C ARG A 72 -4.66 5.70 -0.87
N GLY A 73 -3.95 6.31 -1.81
CA GLY A 73 -3.85 7.76 -1.93
C GLY A 73 -5.14 8.32 -2.51
N GLY A 74 -5.90 9.08 -1.72
CA GLY A 74 -7.14 9.71 -2.18
C GLY A 74 -6.88 10.82 -3.22
N SER A 75 -7.73 10.88 -4.24
CA SER A 75 -7.68 11.85 -5.36
C SER A 75 -7.93 13.31 -4.96
N SER A 76 -8.18 13.62 -3.68
CA SER A 76 -8.48 14.97 -3.20
C SER A 76 -7.84 15.34 -1.84
N GLY A 77 -6.85 14.56 -1.37
CA GLY A 77 -6.22 14.78 -0.05
C GLY A 77 -4.69 14.84 -0.07
N TRP A 78 -4.07 14.78 -1.25
CA TRP A 78 -2.63 15.01 -1.43
C TRP A 78 -2.28 16.48 -1.70
N GLN A 79 -3.29 17.36 -1.77
CA GLN A 79 -3.10 18.80 -1.64
C GLN A 79 -3.42 19.22 -0.19
N THR A 80 -2.40 19.84 0.42
CA THR A 80 -2.42 20.68 1.63
C THR A 80 -2.63 20.00 2.98
N SER A 81 -1.52 19.60 3.60
CA SER A 81 -1.26 20.00 4.99
C SER A 81 -1.09 21.53 5.05
N ALA A 82 -2.20 22.27 5.12
CA ALA A 82 -2.28 23.65 5.57
C ALA A 82 -3.76 23.98 5.77
N GLY A 83 -4.10 24.64 6.88
CA GLY A 83 -5.47 24.69 7.42
C GLY A 83 -6.50 25.46 6.61
N GLY A 84 -7.75 25.37 7.06
CA GLY A 84 -8.85 26.23 6.63
C GLY A 84 -10.10 25.47 6.22
N SER A 85 -11.18 25.72 6.96
CA SER A 85 -12.52 25.15 6.84
C SER A 85 -13.23 25.35 5.48
N ILE A 86 -14.36 24.61 5.36
CA ILE A 86 -15.71 25.01 4.90
C ILE A 86 -16.22 24.16 3.73
N GLY A 87 -17.41 23.58 3.94
CA GLY A 87 -18.42 23.48 2.87
C GLY A 87 -18.80 22.08 2.43
N GLY A 88 -19.78 21.48 3.11
CA GLY A 88 -20.56 20.41 2.53
C GLY A 88 -21.37 20.94 1.34
N THR A 89 -21.30 20.25 0.20
CA THR A 89 -22.23 20.47 -0.91
C THR A 89 -22.61 19.11 -1.48
N ILE A 90 -23.81 18.69 -1.10
CA ILE A 90 -24.56 17.57 -1.67
C ILE A 90 -24.98 18.02 -3.08
N GLY A 91 -24.26 17.61 -4.12
CA GLY A 91 -24.58 18.05 -5.48
C GLY A 91 -23.56 17.65 -6.54
N GLY A 92 -23.32 16.35 -6.75
CA GLY A 92 -22.36 15.92 -7.77
C GLY A 92 -22.27 14.42 -8.00
N THR A 93 -23.39 13.70 -8.03
CA THR A 93 -23.38 12.22 -8.03
C THR A 93 -23.08 11.56 -9.38
N ILE A 94 -22.97 12.31 -10.48
CA ILE A 94 -22.68 11.74 -11.83
C ILE A 94 -21.38 12.30 -12.44
N GLY A 95 -21.05 13.57 -12.18
CA GLY A 95 -19.83 14.20 -12.70
C GLY A 95 -18.53 13.82 -11.98
N ASN A 96 -18.60 13.15 -10.82
CA ASN A 96 -17.43 12.77 -10.02
C ASN A 96 -16.89 11.36 -10.30
N LEU A 97 -17.61 10.50 -11.03
CA LEU A 97 -17.11 9.17 -11.40
C LEU A 97 -15.90 9.27 -12.33
N SER A 98 -15.87 10.25 -13.25
CA SER A 98 -14.74 10.46 -14.16
C SER A 98 -13.53 11.13 -13.48
N LYS A 99 -13.73 11.94 -12.42
CA LYS A 99 -12.63 12.46 -11.58
C LYS A 99 -12.18 11.49 -10.49
N ALA A 100 -12.99 10.50 -10.14
CA ALA A 100 -12.64 9.39 -9.24
C ALA A 100 -11.80 8.30 -9.91
N LEU A 101 -11.72 8.28 -11.24
CA LEU A 101 -10.87 7.39 -12.06
C LEU A 101 -9.50 8.01 -12.37
N GLY A 102 -9.03 8.94 -11.53
CA GLY A 102 -7.62 9.32 -11.54
C GLY A 102 -6.74 8.10 -11.21
N PRO A 103 -5.44 8.12 -11.58
CA PRO A 103 -4.56 6.99 -11.34
C PRO A 103 -4.67 6.50 -9.90
N GLN A 104 -4.88 5.20 -9.70
CA GLN A 104 -5.02 4.63 -8.36
C GLN A 104 -3.68 4.70 -7.64
N ARG A 105 -3.43 5.82 -6.94
CA ARG A 105 -2.20 6.02 -6.19
C ARG A 105 -2.23 5.21 -4.91
N VAL A 106 -1.09 4.62 -4.58
CA VAL A 106 -0.89 3.81 -3.38
C VAL A 106 0.36 4.30 -2.67
N LYS A 107 0.26 4.51 -1.36
CA LYS A 107 1.38 4.83 -0.51
C LYS A 107 1.76 3.59 0.30
N ILE A 108 3.03 3.19 0.19
CA ILE A 108 3.65 2.16 1.01
C ILE A 108 4.55 2.85 2.04
N GLU A 109 4.26 2.66 3.31
CA GLU A 109 5.07 3.13 4.44
C GLU A 109 5.80 1.91 5.04
N TYR A 110 7.12 1.99 5.17
CA TYR A 110 7.94 1.04 5.91
C TYR A 110 8.46 1.72 7.17
N ILE A 111 8.24 1.11 8.33
CA ILE A 111 8.69 1.61 9.62
C ILE A 111 9.66 0.59 10.20
N LEU A 112 10.95 0.93 10.22
CA LEU A 112 11.99 0.13 10.85
C LEU A 112 11.98 0.41 12.35
N VAL A 113 11.59 -0.59 13.13
CA VAL A 113 11.64 -0.55 14.60
C VAL A 113 13.01 -1.07 15.02
N GLN A 114 13.85 -0.22 15.60
CA GLN A 114 15.18 -0.63 16.04
C GLN A 114 15.13 -1.47 17.32
N LYS A 115 16.11 -2.37 17.51
CA LYS A 115 16.29 -3.07 18.80
C LYS A 115 16.73 -2.03 19.83
N GLU A 116 16.07 -2.00 20.97
CA GLU A 116 16.47 -1.10 22.05
C GLU A 116 17.87 -1.48 22.55
N GLY A 117 18.80 -0.53 22.48
CA GLY A 117 20.08 -0.55 23.17
C GLY A 117 20.81 0.77 22.87
N GLY A 118 21.11 1.67 23.80
CA GLY A 118 20.95 1.72 25.24
C GLY A 118 22.05 2.61 25.81
N PHE A 119 21.71 3.82 26.28
CA PHE A 119 22.50 4.51 27.32
C PHE A 119 21.61 5.32 28.28
N LEU A 120 20.39 5.75 27.88
CA LEU A 120 19.57 6.64 28.72
C LEU A 120 18.04 6.46 28.59
N GLY A 121 17.54 5.28 28.21
CA GLY A 121 16.09 5.02 28.20
C GLY A 121 15.27 5.97 27.32
N LYS A 122 15.87 6.57 26.29
CA LYS A 122 15.15 7.37 25.29
C LYS A 122 14.56 6.42 24.26
N GLY A 123 13.24 6.52 24.08
CA GLY A 123 12.36 5.48 23.54
C GLY A 123 12.67 4.99 22.11
N LYS A 124 11.98 3.92 21.74
CA LYS A 124 11.96 3.25 20.43
C LYS A 124 12.29 4.19 19.27
N GLU A 125 13.53 4.17 18.79
CA GLU A 125 13.88 4.86 17.56
C GLU A 125 13.24 4.09 16.39
N SER A 126 12.39 4.78 15.62
CA SER A 126 11.79 4.22 14.42
C SER A 126 12.16 5.07 13.21
N LYS A 127 12.62 4.43 12.14
CA LYS A 127 12.88 5.10 10.85
C LYS A 127 11.73 4.81 9.91
N ARG A 128 11.15 5.86 9.31
CA ARG A 128 10.04 5.73 8.36
C ARG A 128 10.52 6.03 6.95
N PHE A 129 10.12 5.18 6.01
CA PHE A 129 10.32 5.35 4.59
C PHE A 129 8.98 5.30 3.90
N GLU A 130 8.73 6.23 2.99
CA GLU A 130 7.45 6.32 2.27
C GLU A 130 7.71 6.26 0.77
N PHE A 131 6.99 5.37 0.10
CA PHE A 131 7.06 5.18 -1.34
C PHE A 131 5.66 5.35 -1.91
N ASN A 132 5.55 6.20 -2.93
CA ASN A 132 4.30 6.45 -3.62
C ASN A 132 4.39 5.81 -4.99
N LEU A 133 3.41 4.97 -5.30
CA LEU A 133 3.32 4.30 -6.59
C LEU A 133 1.95 4.58 -7.20
N ASN A 134 1.93 4.61 -8.53
CA ASN A 134 0.70 4.57 -9.29
C ASN A 134 0.35 3.10 -9.55
N ALA A 135 -0.68 2.57 -8.89
CA ALA A 135 -1.03 1.16 -9.02
C ALA A 135 -1.45 0.79 -10.44
N ASP A 136 -1.93 1.75 -11.24
CA ASP A 136 -2.28 1.51 -12.63
C ASP A 136 -1.07 1.22 -13.52
N GLU A 137 0.15 1.57 -13.11
CA GLU A 137 1.38 1.21 -13.83
C GLU A 137 1.73 -0.27 -13.65
N TYR A 138 1.35 -0.87 -12.53
CA TYR A 138 1.78 -2.22 -12.15
C TYR A 138 0.66 -3.24 -12.14
N ILE A 139 -0.59 -2.83 -11.90
CA ILE A 139 -1.76 -3.70 -11.78
C ILE A 139 -2.73 -3.40 -12.92
N ASN A 140 -3.10 -4.44 -13.67
CA ASN A 140 -4.07 -4.32 -14.73
C ASN A 140 -5.50 -4.24 -14.17
N ASP A 141 -6.44 -4.01 -15.08
CA ASP A 141 -7.86 -3.88 -14.76
C ASP A 141 -8.52 -5.21 -14.34
N GLU A 142 -7.81 -6.33 -14.50
CA GLU A 142 -8.18 -7.66 -14.01
C GLU A 142 -7.55 -7.97 -12.63
N LEU A 143 -7.00 -6.96 -11.95
CA LEU A 143 -6.35 -7.08 -10.63
C LEU A 143 -5.14 -8.03 -10.62
N ARG A 144 -4.44 -8.11 -11.75
CA ARG A 144 -3.20 -8.89 -11.90
C ARG A 144 -2.01 -7.97 -12.09
N VAL A 145 -0.86 -8.38 -11.58
CA VAL A 145 0.41 -7.70 -11.85
C VAL A 145 0.70 -7.80 -13.36
N LYS A 146 0.97 -6.66 -14.00
CA LYS A 146 1.26 -6.56 -15.44
C LYS A 146 2.57 -7.24 -15.80
N ASP A 147 3.59 -7.04 -14.97
CA ASP A 147 4.91 -7.64 -15.10
C ASP A 147 5.47 -7.92 -13.70
N GLU A 148 5.51 -9.21 -13.34
CA GLU A 148 6.02 -9.66 -12.04
C GLU A 148 7.51 -9.35 -11.87
N ALA A 149 8.33 -9.45 -12.91
CA ALA A 149 9.76 -9.21 -12.79
C ALA A 149 10.05 -7.73 -12.50
N VAL A 150 9.34 -6.82 -13.18
CA VAL A 150 9.42 -5.38 -12.93
C VAL A 150 8.94 -5.05 -11.51
N PHE A 151 7.82 -5.63 -11.08
CA PHE A 151 7.28 -5.37 -9.75
C PHE A 151 8.21 -5.89 -8.64
N GLN A 152 8.77 -7.09 -8.81
CA GLN A 152 9.76 -7.67 -7.90
C GLN A 152 11.05 -6.83 -7.82
N LYS A 153 11.49 -6.26 -8.95
CA LYS A 153 12.63 -5.35 -9.00
C LYS A 153 12.36 -4.04 -8.24
N LEU A 154 11.15 -3.49 -8.35
CA LEU A 154 10.72 -2.33 -7.57
C LEU A 154 10.79 -2.63 -6.06
N LEU A 155 10.20 -3.74 -5.62
CA LEU A 155 10.22 -4.13 -4.19
C LEU A 155 11.63 -4.42 -3.67
N SER A 156 12.47 -5.04 -4.49
CA SER A 156 13.89 -5.24 -4.16
C SER A 156 14.64 -3.92 -4.01
N GLY A 157 14.30 -2.91 -4.83
CA GLY A 157 14.80 -1.54 -4.68
C GLY A 157 14.38 -0.89 -3.36
N HIS A 158 13.13 -1.09 -2.93
CA HIS A 158 12.67 -0.63 -1.62
C HIS A 158 13.46 -1.32 -0.50
N LEU A 159 13.58 -2.64 -0.56
CA LEU A 159 14.31 -3.45 0.43
C LEU A 159 15.77 -2.99 0.60
N LYS A 160 16.44 -2.70 -0.53
CA LYS A 160 17.79 -2.12 -0.54
C LYS A 160 17.84 -0.74 0.15
N THR A 161 16.84 0.12 -0.11
CA THR A 161 16.75 1.46 0.50
C THR A 161 16.55 1.39 2.02
N LEU A 162 15.86 0.35 2.50
CA LEU A 162 15.69 0.07 3.92
C LEU A 162 16.97 -0.49 4.59
N GLY A 163 18.01 -0.81 3.82
CA GLY A 163 19.26 -1.38 4.32
C GLY A 163 19.21 -2.89 4.57
N PHE A 164 18.24 -3.61 4.00
CA PHE A 164 18.16 -5.07 4.07
C PHE A 164 18.99 -5.73 2.95
N PRO A 165 19.59 -6.90 3.20
CA PRO A 165 20.26 -7.68 2.16
C PRO A 165 19.26 -8.12 1.09
N THR A 166 19.68 -8.06 -0.18
CA THR A 166 18.83 -8.38 -1.35
C THR A 166 19.17 -9.71 -2.00
N GLU A 167 20.06 -10.49 -1.40
CA GLU A 167 20.52 -11.80 -1.88
C GLU A 167 19.46 -12.89 -1.67
#